data_AF-A0A9W4AF30-F1
#
_entry.id   AF-A0A9W4AF30-F1
#
_cell.length_a   1.000
_cell.length_b   1.000
_cell.length_c   1.000
_cell.angle_alpha   90.00
_cell.angle_beta   90.00
_cell.angle_gamma   90.00
#
_symmetry.space_group_name_H-M   'P 1'
#
loop_
_entity.id
_entity.type
_entity.pdbx_description
1 polymer ?
#
loop_
_entity_poly.entity_id
_entity_poly.type
_entity_poly.pdbx_seq_one_letter_code
_entity_poly.pdbx_strand_id
1 'polypeptide(L)'
;MLRIQRGYMYDPDNNEVIVNEIFYDGTSEKKLGSKMGIFEPVKVPIAIFEKVQENESMTYMENVEVEEKNIKEILCYLVQNQKPEKLYFEIQYMK
;
A
#
# COMPACT_ATOMS: atom_id res chain seq x y z
N MET A 1 5.55 -5.48 15.61
CA MET A 1 5.40 -4.24 14.82
C MET A 1 5.34 -4.61 13.35
N LEU A 2 4.50 -3.96 12.55
CA LEU A 2 4.39 -4.20 11.10
C LEU A 2 4.71 -2.89 10.39
N ARG A 3 5.64 -2.94 9.45
CA ARG A 3 5.97 -1.81 8.56
C ARG A 3 5.56 -2.15 7.14
N ILE A 4 5.03 -1.17 6.43
CA ILE A 4 4.68 -1.30 5.01
C ILE A 4 5.48 -0.28 4.23
N GLN A 5 6.18 -0.72 3.19
CA GLN A 5 6.64 0.19 2.14
C GLN A 5 5.55 0.22 1.08
N ARG A 6 4.99 1.41 0.83
CA ARG A 6 3.93 1.62 -0.14
C ARG A 6 4.44 2.50 -1.26
N GLY A 7 4.20 2.07 -2.49
CA GLY A 7 4.47 2.83 -3.70
C GLY A 7 3.19 3.10 -4.47
N TYR A 8 3.13 4.28 -5.09
CA TYR A 8 2.08 4.74 -5.98
C TYR A 8 2.71 5.11 -7.31
N MET A 9 2.05 4.73 -8.41
CA MET A 9 2.42 5.13 -9.76
C MET A 9 1.14 5.48 -10.52
N TYR A 10 1.06 6.71 -11.03
CA TYR A 10 -0.06 7.12 -11.88
C TYR A 10 0.29 6.87 -13.35
N ASP A 11 -0.57 6.11 -14.02
CA ASP A 11 -0.55 5.88 -15.45
C ASP A 11 -1.58 6.82 -16.12
N PRO A 12 -1.12 7.89 -16.79
CA PRO A 12 -2.01 8.84 -17.44
C PRO A 12 -2.68 8.28 -18.71
N ASP A 13 -2.11 7.25 -19.34
CA ASP A 13 -2.65 6.67 -20.58
C ASP A 13 -3.91 5.85 -20.29
N ASN A 14 -3.92 5.16 -19.14
CA ASN A 14 -5.07 4.38 -18.68
C ASN A 14 -5.92 5.10 -17.62
N ASN A 15 -5.46 6.25 -17.13
CA ASN A 15 -6.07 6.98 -16.00
C ASN A 15 -6.24 6.09 -14.77
N GLU A 16 -5.15 5.41 -14.38
CA GLU A 16 -5.11 4.44 -13.28
C GLU A 16 -3.94 4.73 -12.33
N VAL A 17 -4.12 4.41 -11.05
CA VAL A 17 -3.06 4.44 -10.04
C VAL A 17 -2.74 3.02 -9.61
N ILE A 18 -1.50 2.60 -9.87
CA ILE A 18 -0.95 1.34 -9.38
C ILE A 18 -0.44 1.58 -7.96
N VAL A 19 -0.94 0.81 -7.00
CA VAL A 19 -0.50 0.82 -5.61
C VAL A 19 0.16 -0.51 -5.29
N ASN A 20 1.41 -0.47 -4.85
CA ASN A 20 2.16 -1.64 -4.43
C ASN A 20 2.53 -1.51 -2.95
N GLU A 21 2.34 -2.58 -2.19
CA GLU A 21 2.72 -2.65 -0.78
C GLU A 21 3.59 -3.86 -0.51
N ILE A 22 4.70 -3.62 0.19
CA ILE A 22 5.59 -4.66 0.70
C ILE A 22 5.53 -4.62 2.23
N PHE A 23 5.21 -5.76 2.81
CA PHE A 23 4.99 -5.93 4.24
C PHE A 23 6.25 -6.46 4.89
N TYR A 24 6.69 -5.83 5.96
CA TYR A 24 7.90 -6.18 6.70
C TYR A 24 7.59 -6.39 8.17
N ASP A 25 8.27 -7.37 8.76
CA ASP A 25 8.39 -7.42 10.20
C ASP A 25 9.16 -6.18 10.66
N GLY A 26 8.54 -5.35 11.50
CA GLY A 26 9.11 -4.06 11.89
C GLY A 26 10.36 -4.16 12.74
N THR A 27 10.65 -5.32 13.35
CA THR A 27 11.79 -5.51 14.24
C THR A 27 12.99 -6.13 13.53
N SER A 28 12.74 -7.13 12.69
CA SER A 28 13.77 -7.89 11.96
C SER A 28 13.99 -7.42 10.52
N GLU A 29 13.15 -6.50 10.03
CA GLU A 29 13.09 -6.03 8.63
C GLU A 29 12.89 -7.16 7.61
N LYS A 30 12.49 -8.35 8.06
CA LYS A 30 12.21 -9.47 7.19
C LYS A 30 10.96 -9.18 6.35
N LYS A 31 11.05 -9.34 5.03
CA LYS A 31 9.87 -9.31 4.16
C LYS A 31 8.91 -10.43 4.53
N LEU A 32 7.66 -10.06 4.81
CA LEU A 32 6.55 -10.96 5.15
C LEU A 32 5.68 -11.26 3.93
N GLY A 33 5.54 -10.32 3.00
CA GLY A 33 4.72 -10.48 1.81
C GLY A 33 4.64 -9.22 0.98
N SER A 34 3.90 -9.26 -0.12
CA SER A 34 3.60 -8.08 -0.94
C SER A 34 2.28 -8.25 -1.67
N LYS A 35 1.64 -7.13 -2.01
CA LYS A 35 0.44 -7.11 -2.84
C LYS A 35 0.45 -5.84 -3.70
N MET A 36 -0.16 -5.93 -4.87
CA MET A 36 -0.37 -4.83 -5.78
C MET A 36 -1.87 -4.71 -6.10
N GLY A 37 -2.34 -3.50 -6.33
CA GLY A 37 -3.70 -3.18 -6.74
C GLY A 37 -3.70 -2.01 -7.71
N ILE A 38 -4.76 -1.92 -8.52
CA ILE A 38 -4.96 -0.87 -9.52
C ILE A 38 -6.25 -0.16 -9.16
N PHE A 39 -6.22 1.17 -9.14
CA PHE A 39 -7.34 1.99 -8.69
C PHE A 39 -7.56 3.17 -9.61
N GLU A 40 -8.82 3.57 -9.77
CA GLU A 40 -9.14 4.87 -10.34
C GLU A 40 -8.56 5.98 -9.45
N PRO A 41 -8.02 7.08 -10.02
CA PRO A 41 -7.48 8.20 -9.25
C PRO A 41 -8.43 8.76 -8.19
N VAL A 42 -9.74 8.73 -8.47
CA VAL A 42 -10.79 9.23 -7.56
C VAL A 42 -10.87 8.43 -6.24
N LYS A 43 -10.37 7.19 -6.26
CA LYS A 43 -10.34 6.30 -5.09
C LYS A 43 -9.05 6.46 -4.27
N VAL A 44 -8.08 7.23 -4.79
CA VAL A 44 -6.84 7.56 -4.09
C VAL A 44 -7.04 8.84 -3.28
N PRO A 45 -6.62 8.90 -2.00
CA PRO A 45 -6.69 10.13 -1.22
C PRO A 45 -6.01 11.29 -1.95
N ILE A 46 -6.70 12.44 -2.01
CA ILE A 46 -6.26 13.61 -2.77
C ILE A 46 -4.83 14.01 -2.40
N ALA A 47 -4.51 14.08 -1.10
CA ALA A 47 -3.18 14.44 -0.62
C ALA A 47 -2.05 13.46 -1.04
N ILE A 48 -2.38 12.21 -1.35
CA ILE A 48 -1.42 11.25 -1.91
C ILE A 48 -1.29 11.45 -3.41
N PHE A 49 -2.43 11.60 -4.10
CA PHE A 49 -2.43 11.78 -5.54
C PHE A 49 -1.72 13.08 -5.97
N GLU A 50 -1.86 14.15 -5.20
CA GLU A 50 -1.10 15.40 -5.39
C GLU A 50 0.42 15.15 -5.34
N LYS A 51 0.91 14.42 -4.33
CA LYS A 51 2.35 14.07 -4.23
C LYS A 51 2.85 13.21 -5.39
N VAL A 52 1.98 12.35 -5.94
CA VAL A 52 2.30 11.57 -7.14
C VAL A 52 2.49 12.51 -8.34
N GLN A 53 1.59 13.48 -8.51
CA GLN A 53 1.61 14.44 -9.62
C GLN A 53 2.74 15.48 -9.52
N GLU A 54 3.22 15.79 -8.31
CA GLU A 54 4.37 16.68 -8.09
C GLU A 54 5.69 16.10 -8.63
N ASN A 55 5.76 14.78 -8.83
CA ASN A 55 6.94 14.11 -9.33
C ASN A 55 6.88 13.91 -10.85
N GLU A 56 7.95 14.26 -11.58
CA GLU A 56 8.03 14.06 -13.04
C GLU A 56 7.81 12.60 -13.45
N SER A 57 8.21 11.65 -12.61
CA SER A 57 8.00 10.22 -12.85
C SER A 57 6.58 9.74 -12.56
N MET A 58 5.71 10.62 -12.04
CA MET A 58 4.37 10.29 -11.56
C MET A 58 4.37 9.13 -10.55
N THR A 59 5.36 9.12 -9.65
CA THR A 59 5.47 8.14 -8.58
C THR A 59 5.65 8.78 -7.21
N TYR A 60 5.15 8.09 -6.18
CA TYR A 60 5.35 8.45 -4.78
C TYR A 60 5.57 7.20 -3.94
N MET A 61 6.47 7.26 -2.96
CA MET A 61 6.71 6.17 -2.01
C MET A 61 6.67 6.68 -0.57
N GLU A 62 6.11 5.85 0.31
CA GLU A 62 6.05 6.12 1.75
C GLU A 62 6.34 4.84 2.55
N ASN A 63 6.83 5.03 3.77
CA ASN A 63 6.90 3.97 4.78
C ASN A 63 5.80 4.22 5.80
N VAL A 64 5.02 3.19 6.08
CA VAL A 64 3.86 3.26 6.97
C VAL A 64 4.08 2.30 8.13
N GLU A 65 4.07 2.86 9.34
CA GLU A 65 3.93 2.06 10.56
C GLU A 65 2.45 1.74 10.76
N VAL A 66 2.14 0.46 10.90
CA VAL A 66 0.74 0.02 11.00
C VAL A 66 0.28 0.08 12.46
N GLU A 67 -0.85 0.74 12.70
CA GLU A 67 -1.48 0.77 14.02
C GLU A 67 -1.84 -0.65 14.49
N GLU A 68 -1.63 -0.92 15.79
CA GLU A 68 -1.82 -2.26 16.38
C GLU A 68 -3.18 -2.90 16.03
N LYS A 69 -4.25 -2.10 15.97
CA LYS A 69 -5.60 -2.57 15.65
C LYS A 69 -5.72 -3.22 14.27
N ASN A 70 -4.91 -2.78 13.29
CA ASN A 70 -4.93 -3.28 11.91
C ASN A 70 -3.87 -4.38 11.68
N ILE A 71 -2.86 -4.50 12.55
CA ILE A 71 -1.79 -5.50 12.42
C ILE A 71 -2.37 -6.92 12.40
N LYS A 72 -3.32 -7.22 13.28
CA LYS A 72 -3.86 -8.59 13.43
C LYS A 72 -4.50 -9.09 12.13
N GLU A 73 -5.31 -8.26 11.48
CA GLU A 73 -5.99 -8.62 10.22
C GLU A 73 -4.97 -8.91 9.11
N ILE A 74 -3.97 -8.03 8.95
CA ILE A 74 -2.93 -8.19 7.92
C ILE A 74 -2.08 -9.43 8.19
N LEU A 75 -1.67 -9.66 9.44
CA LEU A 75 -0.89 -10.85 9.79
C LEU A 75 -1.69 -12.14 9.60
N CYS A 76 -3.00 -12.14 9.88
CA CYS A 76 -3.86 -13.29 9.59
C CYS A 76 -3.83 -13.65 8.09
N TYR A 77 -3.97 -12.66 7.20
CA TYR A 77 -3.86 -12.89 5.76
C TYR A 77 -2.51 -13.46 5.36
N LEU A 78 -1.42 -12.89 5.88
CA LEU A 78 -0.05 -13.32 5.58
C LEU A 78 0.23 -14.74 6.07
N VAL A 79 -0.23 -15.12 7.27
CA VAL A 79 -0.04 -16.47 7.82
C VAL A 79 -0.83 -17.50 7.02
N GLN A 80 -2.09 -17.20 6.68
CA GLN A 80 -2.97 -18.15 5.99
C GLN A 80 -2.58 -18.35 4.53
N ASN A 81 -2.20 -17.28 3.83
CA ASN A 81 -2.06 -17.30 2.37
C ASN A 81 -0.61 -17.10 1.89
N GLN A 82 0.34 -16.83 2.80
CA GLN A 82 1.70 -16.36 2.47
C GLN A 82 1.70 -15.06 1.62
N LYS A 83 0.55 -14.38 1.56
CA LYS A 83 0.34 -13.12 0.86
C LYS A 83 -0.82 -12.35 1.52
N PRO A 84 -0.83 -11.01 1.48
CA PRO A 84 -1.97 -10.23 1.93
C PRO A 84 -3.18 -10.51 1.03
N GLU A 85 -4.36 -10.62 1.62
CA GLU A 85 -5.61 -10.72 0.84
C GLU A 85 -6.02 -9.33 0.31
N LYS A 86 -5.87 -8.30 1.13
CA LYS A 86 -6.11 -6.88 0.82
C LYS A 86 -4.84 -6.05 1.03
N LEU A 87 -4.70 -4.97 0.28
CA LEU A 87 -3.74 -3.91 0.59
C LEU A 87 -4.17 -3.24 1.89
N TYR A 88 -3.22 -2.80 2.70
CA TYR A 88 -3.48 -1.90 3.82
C TYR A 88 -4.14 -0.60 3.33
N PHE A 89 -3.78 -0.14 2.13
CA PHE A 89 -4.47 0.96 1.45
C PHE A 89 -5.99 0.72 1.33
N GLU A 90 -6.41 -0.47 0.90
CA GLU A 90 -7.85 -0.82 0.80
C GLU A 90 -8.52 -0.79 2.18
N ILE A 91 -7.85 -1.29 3.21
CA ILE A 91 -8.35 -1.31 4.60
C ILE A 91 -8.51 0.12 5.15
N GLN A 92 -7.59 1.02 4.80
CA GLN A 92 -7.61 2.41 5.26
C GLN A 92 -8.67 3.26 4.57
N TYR A 93 -8.88 3.08 3.27
CA TYR A 93 -9.60 4.06 2.45
C TYR A 93 -10.83 3.53 1.68
N MET A 94 -11.10 2.23 1.64
CA MET A 94 -12.18 1.64 0.82
C MET A 94 -13.21 0.82 1.60
N LYS A 95 -13.72 1.36 2.72
CA LYS A 95 -14.75 0.68 3.54
C LYS A 95 -16.14 0.74 2.92
#